data_AF-A0A2V8X9U8-F1
#
_entry.id   AF-A0A2V8X9U8-F1
#
_cell.length_a   1.000
_cell.length_b   1.000
_cell.length_c   1.000
_cell.angle_alpha   90.00
_cell.angle_beta   90.00
_cell.angle_gamma   90.00
#
_symmetry.space_group_name_H-M   'P 1'
#
loop_
_entity.id
_entity.type
_entity.pdbx_description
1 polymer ?
#
loop_
_entity_poly.entity_id
_entity_poly.type
_entity_poly.pdbx_seq_one_letter_code
_entity_poly.pdbx_strand_id
1 'polypeptide(L)'
;MKNLVLALALLGVTTAAAPPVRAQAGARPQQPPTVASVLNTLYGIVEQQVVSAAEAMPEDKYSFAPTSGEFKGVRTFAEEVKHIGFANHLFFGPLMGETIDVKSLEQNTNGPAELKTKAEIVQYLKDFRNLSITAQSWRVPGLQRGTGRVPTGLRGSRCPRSQWRVASP
;
A
#
# COMPACT_ATOMS: atom_id res chain seq x y z
N MET A 1 54.29 -43.22 -45.12
CA MET A 1 54.65 -42.16 -46.09
C MET A 1 53.38 -41.33 -46.26
N LYS A 2 53.28 -40.12 -45.68
CA LYS A 2 53.69 -38.86 -46.34
C LYS A 2 52.96 -38.83 -47.70
N ASN A 3 51.83 -38.14 -47.88
CA ASN A 3 51.71 -36.71 -48.20
C ASN A 3 50.20 -36.36 -48.13
N LEU A 4 49.69 -35.47 -47.30
CA LEU A 4 49.80 -34.01 -47.37
C LEU A 4 49.27 -33.43 -48.69
N VAL A 5 47.95 -33.42 -48.86
CA VAL A 5 47.23 -32.42 -49.67
C VAL A 5 45.93 -32.07 -48.93
N LEU A 6 46.12 -31.33 -47.83
CA LEU A 6 45.06 -30.53 -47.22
C LEU A 6 45.11 -29.15 -47.87
N ALA A 7 43.95 -28.51 -48.00
CA ALA A 7 43.71 -27.11 -48.34
C ALA A 7 43.74 -26.74 -49.84
N LEU A 8 42.56 -26.74 -50.48
CA LEU A 8 42.04 -25.62 -51.27
C LEU A 8 40.70 -26.03 -51.89
N ALA A 9 39.60 -25.79 -51.16
CA ALA A 9 38.25 -25.54 -51.70
C ALA A 9 37.27 -25.73 -50.55
N LEU A 10 36.89 -24.63 -49.92
CA LEU A 10 35.58 -24.38 -49.30
C LEU A 10 35.71 -23.04 -48.53
N LEU A 11 35.90 -21.96 -49.30
CA LEU A 11 35.50 -20.63 -48.88
C LEU A 11 33.96 -20.61 -48.86
N GLY A 12 33.39 -21.26 -47.84
CA GLY A 12 31.99 -21.16 -47.49
C GLY A 12 31.79 -19.83 -46.79
N VAL A 13 31.16 -18.90 -47.50
CA VAL A 13 30.67 -17.62 -46.99
C VAL A 13 29.80 -17.87 -45.77
N THR A 14 30.33 -17.61 -44.57
CA THR A 14 29.51 -17.48 -43.36
C THR A 14 29.11 -16.01 -43.24
N THR A 15 27.97 -15.62 -43.80
CA THR A 15 27.28 -14.40 -43.36
C THR A 15 26.79 -14.63 -41.95
N ALA A 16 27.58 -14.21 -40.96
CA ALA A 16 27.11 -14.05 -39.60
C ALA A 16 26.07 -12.92 -39.59
N ALA A 17 24.78 -13.28 -39.68
CA ALA A 17 23.70 -12.38 -39.32
C ALA A 17 23.82 -12.14 -37.80
N ALA A 18 24.40 -11.01 -37.42
CA ALA A 18 24.36 -10.54 -36.04
C ALA A 18 22.87 -10.44 -35.62
N PRO A 19 22.48 -10.96 -34.45
CA PRO A 19 21.13 -10.71 -33.96
C PRO A 19 20.94 -9.19 -33.88
N PRO A 20 19.77 -8.64 -34.24
CA PRO A 20 19.51 -7.24 -34.03
C PRO A 20 19.70 -6.94 -32.55
N VAL A 21 20.71 -6.13 -32.22
CA VAL A 21 20.84 -5.53 -30.90
C VAL A 21 19.60 -4.67 -30.76
N ARG A 22 18.58 -5.23 -30.09
CA ARG A 22 17.42 -4.47 -29.65
C ARG A 22 17.99 -3.39 -28.77
N ALA A 23 18.00 -2.16 -29.30
CA ALA A 23 18.41 -0.98 -28.55
C ALA A 23 17.74 -1.10 -27.18
N GLN A 24 18.55 -1.25 -26.13
CA GLN A 24 18.06 -1.13 -24.78
C GLN A 24 17.37 0.22 -24.75
N ALA A 25 16.06 0.22 -24.58
CA ALA A 25 15.32 1.44 -24.33
C ALA A 25 16.09 2.15 -23.22
N GLY A 26 16.74 3.27 -23.57
CA GLY A 26 17.69 3.94 -22.69
C GLY A 26 17.03 4.08 -21.33
N ALA A 27 17.75 3.67 -20.28
CA ALA A 27 17.30 3.83 -18.92
C ALA A 27 16.90 5.30 -18.77
N ARG A 28 15.58 5.55 -18.70
CA ARG A 28 15.07 6.90 -18.47
C ARG A 28 15.67 7.33 -17.14
N PRO A 29 16.33 8.51 -17.05
CA PRO A 29 16.92 8.95 -15.79
C PRO A 29 15.87 8.81 -14.69
N GLN A 30 16.15 8.00 -13.67
CA GLN A 30 15.26 7.90 -12.52
C GLN A 30 15.21 9.29 -11.90
N GLN A 31 14.02 9.90 -11.91
CA GLN A 31 13.87 11.19 -11.27
C GLN A 31 14.16 11.04 -9.78
N PRO A 32 14.85 12.01 -9.15
CA PRO A 32 15.04 12.00 -7.71
C PRO A 32 13.71 11.82 -6.99
N PRO A 33 13.67 11.07 -5.87
CA PRO A 33 12.44 10.88 -5.12
C PRO A 33 11.91 12.24 -4.65
N THR A 34 10.61 12.47 -4.85
CA THR A 34 9.92 13.63 -4.29
C THR A 34 9.63 13.39 -2.81
N VAL A 35 9.45 14.45 -2.03
CA VAL A 35 9.03 14.34 -0.62
C VAL A 35 7.77 13.49 -0.48
N ALA A 36 6.79 13.67 -1.37
CA ALA A 36 5.56 12.87 -1.38
C ALA A 36 5.84 11.37 -1.63
N SER A 37 6.76 11.03 -2.53
CA SER A 37 7.12 9.63 -2.79
C SER A 37 7.82 8.96 -1.60
N VAL A 38 8.65 9.72 -0.87
CA VAL A 38 9.30 9.23 0.36
C VAL A 38 8.27 8.99 1.46
N LEU A 39 7.38 9.96 1.71
CA LEU A 39 6.33 9.83 2.73
C LEU A 39 5.39 8.65 2.43
N ASN A 40 4.96 8.48 1.18
CA ASN A 40 4.12 7.34 0.79
C ASN A 40 4.84 5.99 0.98
N THR A 41 6.16 5.96 0.80
CA THR A 41 6.96 4.74 1.06
C THR A 41 7.01 4.44 2.56
N LEU A 42 7.34 5.43 3.38
CA LEU A 42 7.40 5.28 4.85
C LEU A 42 6.04 4.89 5.42
N TYR A 43 4.97 5.53 4.94
CA TYR A 43 3.62 5.22 5.36
C TYR A 43 3.24 3.77 5.02
N GLY A 44 3.51 3.31 3.79
CA GLY A 44 3.24 1.93 3.39
C GLY A 44 4.02 0.88 4.19
N ILE A 45 5.24 1.20 4.64
CA ILE A 45 6.01 0.32 5.54
C ILE A 45 5.31 0.20 6.90
N VAL A 46 4.91 1.31 7.49
CA VAL A 46 4.23 1.33 8.80
C VAL A 46 2.89 0.58 8.72
N GLU A 47 2.09 0.81 7.68
CA GLU A 47 0.83 0.09 7.48
C GLU A 47 1.03 -1.42 7.44
N GLN A 48 2.06 -1.89 6.72
CA GLN A 48 2.37 -3.30 6.64
C GLN A 48 2.78 -3.86 8.00
N GLN A 49 3.61 -3.14 8.75
CA GLN A 49 4.03 -3.56 10.10
C GLN A 49 2.83 -3.65 11.05
N VAL A 50 1.94 -2.67 11.05
CA VAL A 50 0.75 -2.66 11.92
C VAL A 50 -0.21 -3.80 11.57
N VAL A 51 -0.50 -4.00 10.28
CA VAL A 51 -1.37 -5.11 9.85
C VAL A 51 -0.75 -6.46 10.20
N SER A 52 0.56 -6.63 9.96
CA SER A 52 1.26 -7.88 10.26
C SER A 52 1.26 -8.16 11.77
N ALA A 53 1.45 -7.13 12.60
CA ALA A 53 1.41 -7.27 14.06
C ALA A 53 0.02 -7.65 14.56
N ALA A 54 -1.04 -7.02 14.02
CA ALA A 54 -2.42 -7.40 14.33
C ALA A 54 -2.69 -8.87 13.94
N GLU A 55 -2.32 -9.27 12.73
CA GLU A 55 -2.50 -10.65 12.28
C GLU A 55 -1.71 -11.68 13.11
N ALA A 56 -0.49 -11.35 13.51
CA ALA A 56 0.38 -12.23 14.27
C ALA A 56 -0.05 -12.41 15.74
N MET A 57 -0.72 -11.41 16.33
CA MET A 57 -1.12 -11.46 17.72
C MET A 57 -2.20 -12.55 17.94
N PRO A 58 -2.02 -13.48 18.89
CA PRO A 58 -3.04 -14.49 19.19
C PRO A 58 -4.37 -13.85 19.64
N GLU A 59 -5.50 -14.46 19.25
CA GLU A 59 -6.83 -13.91 19.56
C GLU A 59 -7.10 -13.79 21.07
N ASP A 60 -6.62 -14.74 21.87
CA ASP A 60 -6.70 -14.71 23.33
C ASP A 60 -5.90 -13.57 23.98
N LYS A 61 -5.02 -12.91 23.21
CA LYS A 61 -4.19 -11.78 23.66
C LYS A 61 -4.68 -10.43 23.13
N TYR A 62 -5.77 -10.37 22.37
CA TYR A 62 -6.31 -9.10 21.90
C TYR A 62 -6.84 -8.23 23.05
N SER A 63 -7.30 -8.85 24.14
CA SER A 63 -7.71 -8.16 25.37
C SER A 63 -6.53 -7.80 26.29
N PHE A 64 -5.28 -8.06 25.89
CA PHE A 64 -4.11 -7.75 26.69
C PHE A 64 -3.98 -6.24 26.88
N ALA A 65 -3.87 -5.83 28.15
CA ALA A 65 -3.45 -4.49 28.56
C ALA A 65 -2.32 -4.66 29.59
N PRO A 66 -1.21 -3.89 29.48
CA PRO A 66 -0.16 -3.90 30.49
C PRO A 66 -0.70 -3.52 31.87
N THR A 67 -0.47 -4.36 32.87
CA THR A 67 -0.87 -4.11 34.27
C THR A 67 0.33 -3.92 35.21
N SER A 68 1.54 -4.15 34.72
CA SER A 68 2.76 -4.11 35.54
C SER A 68 3.27 -2.68 35.71
N GLY A 69 3.10 -2.08 36.89
CA GLY A 69 3.57 -0.73 37.20
C GLY A 69 2.43 0.30 37.17
N GLU A 70 2.74 1.54 36.78
CA GLU A 70 1.78 2.66 36.78
C GLU A 70 0.93 2.76 35.49
N PHE A 71 0.73 1.65 34.78
CA PHE A 71 -0.12 1.61 33.58
C PHE A 71 -1.59 1.52 33.96
N LYS A 72 -2.19 2.65 34.31
CA LYS A 72 -3.61 2.77 34.65
C LYS A 72 -4.38 3.36 33.47
N GLY A 73 -5.46 2.70 33.05
CA GLY A 73 -6.33 3.19 31.97
C GLY A 73 -5.72 3.12 30.56
N VAL A 74 -4.73 2.25 30.33
CA VAL A 74 -4.15 2.02 29.00
C VAL A 74 -5.10 1.20 28.13
N ARG A 75 -5.07 1.46 26.81
CA ARG A 75 -5.82 0.68 25.82
C ARG A 75 -5.31 -0.76 25.79
N THR A 76 -6.25 -1.69 25.61
CA THR A 76 -5.95 -3.06 25.21
C THR A 76 -5.35 -3.08 23.80
N PHE A 77 -4.69 -4.17 23.42
CA PHE A 77 -4.21 -4.36 22.05
C PHE A 77 -5.34 -4.21 21.01
N ALA A 78 -6.52 -4.76 21.29
CA ALA A 78 -7.70 -4.62 20.44
C ALA A 78 -8.12 -3.15 20.27
N GLU A 79 -8.18 -2.39 21.37
CA GLU A 79 -8.51 -0.97 21.33
C GLU A 79 -7.45 -0.14 20.59
N GLU A 80 -6.17 -0.50 20.68
CA GLU A 80 -5.10 0.19 19.96
C GLU A 80 -5.22 -0.05 18.44
N VAL A 81 -5.49 -1.29 18.01
CA VAL A 81 -5.68 -1.60 16.59
C VAL A 81 -6.93 -0.88 16.04
N LYS A 82 -8.01 -0.84 16.81
CA LYS A 82 -9.23 -0.09 16.46
C LYS A 82 -8.99 1.42 16.42
N HIS A 83 -8.23 1.96 17.38
CA HIS A 83 -7.84 3.36 17.43
C HIS A 83 -7.07 3.76 16.17
N ILE A 84 -6.10 2.94 15.73
CA ILE A 84 -5.34 3.20 14.50
C ILE A 84 -6.29 3.29 13.30
N GLY A 85 -7.22 2.35 13.14
CA GLY A 85 -8.20 2.39 12.04
C GLY A 85 -9.07 3.65 12.07
N PHE A 86 -9.57 4.04 13.25
CA PHE A 86 -10.40 5.23 13.43
C PHE A 86 -9.64 6.54 13.21
N ALA A 87 -8.44 6.69 13.78
CA ALA A 87 -7.62 7.90 13.62
C ALA A 87 -7.29 8.15 12.14
N ASN A 88 -6.96 7.08 11.44
CA ASN A 88 -6.72 7.09 10.02
C ASN A 88 -7.97 7.47 9.22
N HIS A 89 -9.15 6.94 9.54
CA HIS A 89 -10.41 7.37 8.94
C HIS A 89 -10.63 8.89 9.14
N LEU A 90 -10.35 9.40 10.33
CA LEU A 90 -10.43 10.84 10.62
C LEU A 90 -9.49 11.68 9.75
N PHE A 91 -8.26 11.22 9.48
CA PHE A 91 -7.31 11.96 8.66
C PHE A 91 -7.62 11.92 7.16
N PHE A 92 -8.01 10.74 6.63
CA PHE A 92 -8.16 10.56 5.18
C PHE A 92 -9.61 10.65 4.69
N GLY A 93 -10.61 10.42 5.54
CA GLY A 93 -12.03 10.57 5.20
C GLY A 93 -12.38 11.94 4.60
N PRO A 94 -11.95 13.07 5.21
CA PRO A 94 -12.15 14.40 4.64
C PRO A 94 -11.50 14.59 3.27
N LEU A 95 -10.37 13.94 3.00
CA LEU A 95 -9.71 13.97 1.69
C LEU A 95 -10.55 13.27 0.61
N MET A 96 -11.37 12.31 1.02
CA MET A 96 -12.31 11.59 0.16
C MET A 96 -13.71 12.24 0.13
N GLY A 97 -13.90 13.37 0.83
CA GLY A 97 -15.16 14.11 0.84
C GLY A 97 -16.15 13.67 1.93
N GLU A 98 -15.70 12.89 2.91
CA GLU A 98 -16.50 12.55 4.06
C GLU A 98 -16.52 13.69 5.09
N THR A 99 -17.67 13.87 5.74
CA THR A 99 -17.83 14.81 6.85
C THR A 99 -17.64 14.05 8.16
N ILE A 100 -16.66 14.45 8.96
CA ILE A 100 -16.42 13.86 10.28
C ILE A 100 -17.28 14.59 11.31
N ASP A 101 -18.07 13.85 12.08
CA ASP A 101 -18.76 14.39 13.24
C ASP A 101 -17.77 14.53 14.40
N VAL A 102 -17.42 15.76 14.75
CA VAL A 102 -16.50 16.07 15.86
C VAL A 102 -16.99 15.55 17.21
N LYS A 103 -18.31 15.35 17.39
CA LYS A 103 -18.87 14.77 18.62
C LYS A 103 -18.60 13.28 18.74
N SER A 104 -18.41 12.60 17.61
CA SER A 104 -18.10 11.17 17.56
C SER A 104 -16.65 10.84 17.97
N LEU A 105 -15.78 11.86 18.10
CA LEU A 105 -14.34 11.68 18.34
C LEU A 105 -14.00 11.12 19.72
N GLU A 106 -14.67 11.65 20.75
CA GLU A 106 -14.47 11.17 22.12
C GLU A 106 -15.13 9.79 22.31
N GLN A 107 -16.29 9.60 21.69
CA GLN A 107 -17.07 8.37 21.81
C GLN A 107 -16.42 7.18 21.09
N ASN A 108 -15.82 7.41 19.92
CA ASN A 108 -15.22 6.37 19.09
C ASN A 108 -13.70 6.41 19.09
N THR A 109 -13.08 7.09 20.07
CA THR A 109 -11.62 7.20 20.13
C THR A 109 -10.94 5.83 20.19
N ASN A 110 -11.59 4.82 20.78
CA ASN A 110 -11.10 3.43 20.81
C ASN A 110 -11.58 2.60 19.61
N GLY A 111 -12.04 3.28 18.55
CA GLY A 111 -12.75 2.74 17.40
C GLY A 111 -14.15 2.20 17.74
N PRO A 112 -14.85 1.64 16.74
CA PRO A 112 -16.24 1.19 16.90
C PRO A 112 -16.37 0.11 18.00
N ALA A 113 -17.40 0.22 18.83
CA ALA A 113 -17.64 -0.69 19.95
C ALA A 113 -18.21 -2.04 19.50
N GLU A 114 -18.76 -2.09 18.29
CA GLU A 114 -19.39 -3.23 17.65
C GLU A 114 -18.36 -4.29 17.22
N LEU A 115 -17.13 -3.86 16.93
CA LEU A 115 -16.04 -4.74 16.52
C LEU A 115 -15.46 -5.44 17.76
N LYS A 116 -15.74 -6.73 17.88
CA LYS A 116 -15.37 -7.53 19.07
C LYS A 116 -14.39 -8.64 18.75
N THR A 117 -14.45 -9.19 17.55
CA THR A 117 -13.59 -10.32 17.15
C THR A 117 -12.29 -9.83 16.53
N LYS A 118 -11.23 -10.63 16.64
CA LYS A 118 -9.96 -10.35 15.94
C LYS A 118 -10.19 -10.15 14.44
N ALA A 119 -11.01 -11.00 13.84
CA ALA A 119 -11.28 -10.95 12.40
C ALA A 119 -11.91 -9.63 11.96
N GLU A 120 -12.94 -9.16 12.68
CA GLU A 120 -13.59 -7.86 12.42
C GLU A 120 -12.63 -6.69 12.57
N ILE A 121 -11.82 -6.70 13.64
CA ILE A 121 -10.86 -5.63 13.92
C ILE A 121 -9.75 -5.56 12.87
N VAL A 122 -9.20 -6.72 12.47
CA VAL A 122 -8.18 -6.80 11.42
C VAL A 122 -8.76 -6.40 10.06
N GLN A 123 -9.99 -6.80 9.78
CA GLN A 123 -10.64 -6.41 8.53
C GLN A 123 -10.86 -4.89 8.49
N TYR A 124 -11.36 -4.29 9.57
CA TYR A 124 -11.52 -2.85 9.70
C TYR A 124 -10.19 -2.09 9.45
N LEU A 125 -9.08 -2.56 10.01
CA LEU A 125 -7.76 -2.00 9.76
C LEU A 125 -7.33 -2.10 8.28
N LYS A 126 -7.58 -3.24 7.63
CA LYS A 126 -7.23 -3.48 6.22
C LYS A 126 -8.08 -2.64 5.27
N ASP A 127 -9.37 -2.48 5.56
CA ASP A 127 -10.27 -1.67 4.76
C ASP A 127 -9.80 -0.21 4.72
N PHE A 128 -9.37 0.31 5.87
CA PHE A 128 -8.76 1.64 5.90
C PHE A 128 -7.44 1.73 5.11
N ARG A 129 -6.55 0.74 5.23
CA ARG A 129 -5.32 0.71 4.42
C ARG A 129 -5.61 0.86 2.92
N ASN A 130 -6.70 0.26 2.44
CA ASN A 130 -7.11 0.40 1.05
C ASN A 130 -7.62 1.83 0.75
N LEU A 131 -8.31 2.47 1.69
CA LEU A 131 -8.73 3.87 1.61
C LEU A 131 -7.52 4.81 1.51
N SER A 132 -6.51 4.63 2.38
CA SER A 132 -5.31 5.48 2.46
C SER A 132 -4.51 5.45 1.16
N ILE A 133 -4.29 4.25 0.60
CA ILE A 133 -3.57 4.02 -0.66
C ILE A 133 -4.31 4.74 -1.78
N THR A 134 -5.64 4.65 -1.77
CA THR A 134 -6.43 5.28 -2.81
C THR A 134 -6.39 6.80 -2.68
N ALA A 135 -6.57 7.35 -1.47
CA ALA A 135 -6.49 8.79 -1.22
C ALA A 135 -5.15 9.37 -1.71
N GLN A 136 -4.06 8.66 -1.49
CA GLN A 136 -2.72 9.04 -1.95
C GLN A 136 -2.59 8.99 -3.48
N SER A 137 -3.18 7.97 -4.13
CA SER A 137 -3.14 7.83 -5.59
C SER A 137 -3.88 8.93 -6.34
N TRP A 138 -4.93 9.52 -5.74
CA TRP A 138 -5.71 10.60 -6.36
C TRP A 138 -5.02 11.97 -6.31
N ARG A 139 -4.13 12.21 -5.33
CA ARG A 139 -3.47 13.52 -5.16
C ARG A 139 -2.07 13.60 -5.80
N VAL A 140 -1.41 12.46 -6.09
CA VAL A 140 -0.06 12.45 -6.67
C VAL A 140 -0.12 12.03 -8.15
N PRO A 141 0.00 12.97 -9.10
CA PRO A 141 0.12 12.63 -10.52
C PRO A 141 1.35 11.73 -10.73
N GLY A 142 1.13 10.49 -11.22
CA GLY A 142 2.19 9.53 -11.50
C GLY A 142 2.33 8.36 -10.52
N LEU A 143 1.57 8.34 -9.42
CA LEU A 143 1.55 7.23 -8.46
C LEU A 143 0.48 6.19 -8.82
N GLN A 144 0.53 5.61 -10.01
CA GLN A 144 -0.26 4.41 -10.34
C GLN A 144 0.51 3.17 -9.90
N ARG A 145 0.20 2.63 -8.71
CA ARG A 145 0.50 1.22 -8.43
C ARG A 145 -0.48 0.35 -9.22
N GLY A 146 -0.09 -0.02 -10.43
CA GLY A 146 -0.34 -1.33 -11.07
C GLY A 146 -1.76 -1.82 -11.36
N THR A 147 -2.84 -1.30 -10.78
CA THR A 147 -4.20 -1.81 -11.03
C THR A 147 -5.21 -0.67 -11.06
N GLY A 148 -5.56 -0.22 -12.26
CA GLY A 148 -6.65 0.75 -12.47
C GLY A 148 -6.19 2.05 -13.12
N ARG A 149 -6.56 2.23 -14.39
CA ARG A 149 -6.41 3.48 -15.13
C ARG A 149 -7.37 4.51 -14.52
N VAL A 150 -6.86 5.59 -13.95
CA VAL A 150 -7.69 6.76 -13.61
C VAL A 150 -8.25 7.31 -14.93
N PRO A 151 -9.59 7.38 -15.11
CA PRO A 151 -10.17 7.96 -16.31
C PRO A 151 -9.65 9.39 -16.49
N THR A 152 -9.24 9.70 -17.72
CA THR A 152 -8.54 10.93 -18.12
C THR A 152 -9.29 12.24 -17.81
N GLY A 153 -10.54 12.17 -17.34
CA GLY A 153 -11.39 13.31 -17.00
C GLY A 153 -11.44 13.71 -15.52
N LEU A 154 -10.73 13.02 -14.61
CA LEU A 154 -10.83 13.26 -13.15
C LEU A 154 -9.59 13.94 -12.55
N ARG A 155 -8.88 14.75 -13.35
CA ARG A 155 -7.76 15.57 -12.88
C ARG A 155 -8.35 16.76 -12.10
N GLY A 156 -8.34 16.69 -10.76
CA GLY A 156 -8.84 17.76 -9.88
C GLY A 156 -10.22 17.52 -9.27
N SER A 157 -10.83 16.34 -9.48
CA SER A 157 -12.11 15.98 -8.89
C SER A 157 -11.91 15.26 -7.55
N ARG A 158 -12.74 15.59 -6.53
CA ARG A 158 -12.82 14.78 -5.30
C ARG A 158 -13.18 13.33 -5.66
N CYS A 159 -12.66 12.37 -4.90
CA CYS A 159 -12.94 10.95 -5.13
C CYS A 159 -14.46 10.70 -5.13
N PRO A 160 -15.03 10.01 -6.13
CA PRO A 160 -16.46 9.72 -6.15
C PRO A 160 -16.84 8.80 -4.98
N ARG A 161 -17.78 9.25 -4.15
CA ARG A 161 -18.29 8.51 -2.97
C ARG A 161 -18.84 7.12 -3.32
N SER A 162 -19.27 6.91 -4.56
CA SER A 162 -19.80 5.64 -5.08
C SER A 162 -18.75 4.53 -5.24
N GLN A 163 -17.46 4.87 -5.26
CA GLN A 163 -16.37 3.87 -5.35
C GLN A 163 -15.99 3.28 -3.98
N TRP A 164 -16.55 3.81 -2.87
CA TRP A 164 -16.26 3.38 -1.50
C TRP A 164 -17.56 3.02 -0.78
N ARG A 165 -18.05 1.81 -1.02
CA ARG A 165 -19.04 1.18 -0.14
C ARG A 165 -18.30 0.21 0.79
N VAL A 166 -17.44 0.75 1.65
CA VAL A 166 -17.01 0.05 2.86
C VAL A 166 -18.06 0.39 3.90
N ALA A 167 -18.54 -0.62 4.62
CA ALA A 167 -19.58 -0.50 5.63
C ALA A 167 -19.26 0.65 6.58
N SER A 168 -19.96 1.78 6.41
CA SER A 168 -20.13 2.74 7.48
C SER A 168 -21.00 2.07 8.54
N PRO A 169 -20.65 2.14 9.83
CA PRO A 169 -21.61 1.80 10.89
C PRO A 169 -22.86 2.69 10.80
#